data_AF-A0A5E4QK17-F1
#
_entry.id   AF-A0A5E4QK17-F1
#
_cell.length_a   1.000
_cell.length_b   1.000
_cell.length_c   1.000
_cell.angle_alpha   90.00
_cell.angle_beta   90.00
_cell.angle_gamma   90.00
#
_symmetry.space_group_name_H-M   'P 1'
#
loop_
_entity.id
_entity.type
_entity.pdbx_description
1 polymer ?
#
loop_
_entity_poly.entity_id
_entity_poly.type
_entity_poly.pdbx_seq_one_letter_code
_entity_poly.pdbx_strand_id
1 'polypeptide(L)'
;MCARAESVRDAIVRGFSEVLPPFTEIAQVSLPGAPYFHAELPSDQIYAKTRQHFPLQFGRDVLSSPPILNCEDKADWRQCLLSREEEDSLVAMFRQKFKPFDFTADVDSDSD
;
A
#
# COMPACT_ATOMS: atom_id res chain seq x y z
N MET A 1 25.38 2.10 -12.28
CA MET A 1 25.43 1.50 -10.93
C MET A 1 24.17 1.93 -10.19
N CYS A 2 23.14 1.10 -10.23
CA CYS A 2 21.85 1.38 -9.59
C CYS A 2 21.96 0.89 -8.14
N ALA A 3 21.98 1.80 -7.17
CA ALA A 3 22.03 1.43 -5.76
C ALA A 3 20.70 0.76 -5.40
N ARG A 4 20.75 -0.54 -5.09
CA ARG A 4 19.65 -1.27 -4.44
C ARG A 4 19.41 -0.57 -3.10
N ALA A 5 18.23 -0.03 -2.88
CA ALA A 5 17.85 0.48 -1.57
C ALA A 5 17.66 -0.72 -0.64
N GLU A 6 18.51 -0.86 0.37
CA GLU A 6 18.51 -2.02 1.28
C GLU A 6 17.49 -1.88 2.43
N SER A 7 16.77 -0.76 2.53
CA SER A 7 15.74 -0.59 3.56
C SER A 7 14.82 0.60 3.28
N VAL A 8 13.58 0.52 3.77
CA VAL A 8 12.65 1.65 3.93
C VAL A 8 13.32 2.84 4.64
N ARG A 9 14.19 2.54 5.62
CA ARG A 9 14.98 3.56 6.33
C ARG A 9 15.97 4.26 5.40
N ASP A 10 16.55 3.56 4.45
CA ASP A 10 17.50 4.14 3.49
C ASP A 10 16.82 5.03 2.45
N ALA A 11 15.58 4.70 2.06
CA ALA A 11 14.77 5.57 1.21
C ALA A 11 14.37 6.87 1.94
N ILE A 12 14.00 6.76 3.22
CA ILE A 12 13.67 7.93 4.08
C ILE A 12 14.93 8.78 4.36
N VAL A 13 16.05 8.15 4.73
CA VAL A 13 17.29 8.83 5.12
C VAL A 13 18.02 9.50 3.94
N ARG A 14 17.82 9.01 2.71
CA ARG A 14 18.41 9.63 1.50
C ARG A 14 17.61 10.82 0.95
N GLY A 15 16.58 11.29 1.67
CA GLY A 15 15.80 12.47 1.28
C GLY A 15 14.91 12.25 0.06
N PHE A 16 14.57 10.99 -0.24
CA PHE A 16 13.67 10.66 -1.35
C PHE A 16 12.19 10.94 -1.00
N SER A 17 11.85 10.90 0.29
CA SER A 17 10.50 11.09 0.82
C SER A 17 10.49 12.11 1.96
N GLU A 18 9.37 12.81 2.13
CA GLU A 18 9.09 13.74 3.22
C GLU A 18 7.86 13.29 4.03
N VAL A 19 7.83 13.65 5.31
CA VAL A 19 6.65 13.47 6.17
C VAL A 19 5.80 14.71 6.06
N LEU A 20 4.56 14.56 5.61
CA LEU A 20 3.60 15.65 5.51
C LEU A 20 2.94 15.90 6.87
N PRO A 21 2.55 17.16 7.17
CA PRO A 21 1.72 17.44 8.33
C PRO A 21 0.40 16.63 8.32
N PRO A 22 -0.19 16.36 9.49
CA PRO A 22 -1.49 15.71 9.56
C PRO A 22 -2.54 16.45 8.73
N PHE A 23 -3.42 15.70 8.07
CA PHE A 23 -4.52 16.23 7.25
C PHE A 23 -4.05 17.06 6.03
N THR A 24 -2.81 16.85 5.55
CA THR A 24 -2.35 17.47 4.31
C THR A 24 -3.07 16.84 3.12
N GLU A 25 -3.68 17.66 2.28
CA GLU A 25 -4.30 17.19 1.05
C GLU A 25 -3.23 17.06 -0.04
N ILE A 26 -3.21 15.95 -0.77
CA ILE A 26 -2.19 15.71 -1.80
C ILE A 26 -2.22 16.76 -2.92
N ALA A 27 -3.39 17.31 -3.20
CA ALA A 27 -3.57 18.41 -4.15
C ALA A 27 -2.81 19.70 -3.76
N GLN A 28 -2.42 19.86 -2.48
CA GLN A 28 -1.64 21.01 -2.01
C GLN A 28 -0.13 20.85 -2.28
N VAL A 29 0.36 19.61 -2.42
CA VAL A 29 1.79 19.29 -2.54
C VAL A 29 2.20 18.70 -3.89
N SER A 30 1.22 18.35 -4.73
CA SER A 30 1.42 17.80 -6.07
C SER A 30 0.66 18.60 -7.13
N LEU A 31 1.29 18.78 -8.30
CA LEU A 31 0.63 19.36 -9.46
C LEU A 31 -0.26 18.31 -10.14
N PRO A 32 -1.40 18.69 -10.71
CA PRO A 32 -2.21 17.78 -11.52
C PRO A 32 -1.37 17.09 -12.62
N GLY A 33 -1.43 15.76 -12.67
CA GLY A 33 -0.68 14.94 -13.63
C GLY A 33 0.78 14.65 -13.26
N ALA A 34 1.31 15.22 -12.17
CA ALA A 34 2.65 14.88 -11.68
C ALA A 34 2.62 13.52 -10.94
N PRO A 35 3.55 12.59 -11.23
CA PRO A 35 3.56 11.29 -10.58
C PRO A 35 4.18 11.38 -9.17
N TYR A 36 3.55 10.72 -8.20
CA TYR A 36 3.99 10.71 -6.81
C TYR A 36 3.76 9.34 -6.16
N PHE A 37 4.44 9.12 -5.03
CA PHE A 37 4.17 8.03 -4.10
C PHE A 37 3.64 8.65 -2.81
N HIS A 38 2.57 8.07 -2.26
CA HIS A 38 1.96 8.50 -1.02
C HIS A 38 1.60 7.28 -0.16
N ALA A 39 1.85 7.37 1.14
CA ALA A 39 1.46 6.37 2.10
C ALA A 39 0.87 7.05 3.35
N GLU A 40 -0.30 6.59 3.76
CA GLU A 40 -0.97 7.02 4.99
C GLU A 40 -0.68 6.01 6.09
N LEU A 41 -0.12 6.50 7.19
CA LEU A 41 0.07 5.75 8.43
C LEU A 41 -0.90 6.29 9.48
N PRO A 42 -1.16 5.55 10.57
CA PRO A 42 -2.08 6.01 11.63
C PRO A 42 -1.70 7.37 12.24
N SER A 43 -0.42 7.72 12.28
CA SER A 43 0.09 8.99 12.83
C SER A 43 0.57 9.98 11.78
N ASP A 44 1.06 9.49 10.64
CA ASP A 44 1.90 10.26 9.73
C ASP A 44 1.50 10.01 8.28
N GLN A 45 1.84 10.96 7.41
CA GLN A 45 1.71 10.81 5.97
C GLN A 45 3.09 10.91 5.33
N ILE A 46 3.44 9.95 4.47
CA ILE A 46 4.71 9.95 3.74
C ILE A 46 4.43 10.28 2.29
N TYR A 47 5.16 11.25 1.76
CA TYR A 47 5.05 11.69 0.37
C TYR A 47 6.40 11.69 -0.32
N ALA A 48 6.43 11.29 -1.58
CA ALA A 48 7.61 11.37 -2.42
C ALA A 48 7.23 11.78 -3.84
N LYS A 49 7.86 12.85 -4.34
CA LYS A 49 7.81 13.18 -5.77
C LYS A 49 8.61 12.16 -6.54
N THR A 50 7.93 11.42 -7.41
CA THR A 50 8.59 10.37 -8.18
C THR A 50 9.25 10.94 -9.44
N ARG A 51 10.35 10.33 -9.85
CA ARG A 51 11.05 10.65 -11.10
C ARG A 51 10.72 9.60 -12.15
N GLN A 52 11.18 9.83 -13.38
CA GLN A 52 11.18 8.79 -14.41
C GLN A 52 11.89 7.53 -13.86
N HIS A 53 11.27 6.37 -14.05
CA HIS A 53 11.72 5.05 -13.57
C HIS A 53 11.53 4.77 -12.06
N PHE A 54 10.55 5.38 -11.40
CA PHE A 54 10.17 4.95 -10.05
C PHE A 54 9.66 3.49 -10.04
N PRO A 55 10.15 2.63 -9.14
CA PRO A 55 9.70 1.24 -9.07
C PRO A 55 8.23 1.16 -8.66
N LEU A 56 7.38 0.71 -9.57
CA LEU A 56 5.93 0.59 -9.35
C LEU A 56 5.57 -0.31 -8.15
N GLN A 57 6.44 -1.28 -7.84
CA GLN A 57 6.24 -2.23 -6.73
C GLN A 57 6.90 -1.79 -5.42
N PHE A 58 7.41 -0.56 -5.34
CA PHE A 58 8.13 -0.05 -4.18
C PHE A 58 7.41 -0.30 -2.86
N GLY A 59 6.11 0.04 -2.78
CA GLY A 59 5.33 -0.15 -1.55
C GLY A 59 5.27 -1.61 -1.13
N ARG A 60 5.22 -2.55 -2.09
CA ARG A 60 5.21 -3.99 -1.83
C ARG A 60 6.55 -4.50 -1.33
N ASP A 61 7.63 -4.10 -2.00
CA ASP A 61 9.00 -4.44 -1.58
C ASP A 61 9.25 -3.99 -0.14
N VAL A 62 8.85 -2.75 0.17
CA VAL A 62 8.90 -2.17 1.52
C VAL A 62 8.13 -3.03 2.52
N LEU A 63 6.84 -3.32 2.28
CA LEU A 63 6.00 -4.08 3.21
C LEU A 63 6.48 -5.52 3.41
N SER A 64 6.96 -6.18 2.36
CA SER A 64 7.45 -7.56 2.42
C SER A 64 8.75 -7.73 3.21
N SER A 65 9.46 -6.62 3.49
CA SER A 65 10.77 -6.65 4.13
C SER A 65 10.73 -7.27 5.54
N PRO A 66 11.85 -7.87 6.00
CA PRO A 66 11.95 -8.48 7.34
C PRO A 66 11.50 -7.60 8.51
N PRO A 67 11.76 -6.27 8.52
CA PRO A 67 11.33 -5.41 9.62
C PRO A 67 9.81 -5.15 9.71
N ILE A 68 9.02 -5.42 8.66
CA ILE A 68 7.58 -5.12 8.65
C ILE A 68 6.74 -6.40 8.66
N LEU A 69 6.71 -7.16 7.56
CA LEU A 69 5.91 -8.39 7.47
C LEU A 69 6.75 -9.67 7.39
N ASN A 70 8.05 -9.55 7.11
CA ASN A 70 8.96 -10.69 7.00
C ASN A 70 8.46 -11.78 6.04
N CYS A 71 8.08 -11.36 4.83
CA CYS A 71 7.56 -12.22 3.78
C CYS A 71 8.18 -11.87 2.43
N GLU A 72 9.50 -11.89 2.36
CA GLU A 72 10.28 -11.46 1.18
C GLU A 72 9.95 -12.26 -0.09
N ASP A 73 9.51 -13.51 0.06
CA ASP A 73 8.98 -14.35 -1.03
C ASP A 73 7.76 -13.71 -1.72
N LYS A 74 7.04 -12.85 -1.00
CA LYS A 74 5.89 -12.09 -1.49
C LYS A 74 6.26 -10.71 -2.00
N ALA A 75 7.53 -10.40 -2.26
CA ALA A 75 7.92 -9.15 -2.94
C ALA A 75 7.55 -9.18 -4.43
N ASP A 76 7.83 -10.29 -5.14
CA ASP A 76 7.49 -10.44 -6.57
C ASP A 76 6.03 -10.82 -6.77
N TRP A 77 5.27 -9.98 -7.49
CA TRP A 77 3.84 -10.18 -7.70
C TRP A 77 3.57 -11.35 -8.64
N ARG A 78 4.53 -11.68 -9.51
CA ARG A 78 4.44 -12.82 -10.42
C ARG A 78 4.54 -14.15 -9.68
N GLN A 79 5.19 -14.16 -8.52
CA GLN A 79 5.42 -15.35 -7.71
C GLN A 79 4.51 -15.42 -6.49
N CYS A 80 3.73 -14.38 -6.21
CA CYS A 80 2.80 -14.31 -5.09
C CYS A 80 1.36 -14.56 -5.54
N LEU A 81 1.15 -15.65 -6.27
CA LEU A 81 -0.17 -16.10 -6.71
C LEU A 81 -0.72 -17.10 -5.69
N LEU A 82 -2.03 -17.09 -5.50
CA LEU A 82 -2.76 -18.07 -4.70
C LEU A 82 -3.57 -18.99 -5.64
N SER A 83 -3.97 -20.15 -5.14
CA SER A 83 -4.98 -20.94 -5.85
C SER A 83 -6.33 -20.22 -5.81
N ARG A 84 -7.19 -20.51 -6.80
CA ARG A 84 -8.53 -19.92 -6.86
C ARG A 84 -9.34 -20.26 -5.62
N GLU A 85 -9.22 -21.49 -5.13
CA GLU A 85 -9.93 -21.98 -3.95
C GLU A 85 -9.52 -21.21 -2.69
N GLU A 86 -8.23 -20.87 -2.55
CA GLU A 86 -7.74 -20.03 -1.45
C GLU A 86 -8.26 -18.60 -1.56
N GLU A 87 -8.26 -18.01 -2.77
CA GLU A 87 -8.79 -16.66 -3.01
C GLU A 87 -10.29 -16.59 -2.65
N ASP A 88 -11.09 -17.54 -3.12
CA ASP A 88 -12.52 -17.61 -2.85
C ASP A 88 -12.82 -17.69 -1.34
N SER A 89 -12.04 -18.52 -0.63
CA SER A 89 -12.13 -18.66 0.84
C SER A 89 -11.78 -17.35 1.57
N LEU A 90 -10.70 -16.69 1.17
CA LEU A 90 -10.26 -15.41 1.76
C LEU A 90 -11.29 -14.31 1.54
N VAL A 91 -11.88 -14.23 0.34
CA VAL A 91 -12.94 -13.26 0.01
C VAL A 91 -14.19 -13.50 0.87
N ALA A 92 -14.64 -14.74 0.99
CA ALA A 92 -15.80 -15.09 1.81
C ALA A 92 -15.58 -14.70 3.29
N MET A 93 -14.41 -15.03 3.84
CA MET A 93 -14.03 -14.66 5.20
C MET A 93 -13.96 -13.14 5.39
N PHE A 94 -13.38 -12.42 4.44
CA PHE A 94 -13.26 -10.96 4.51
C PHE A 94 -14.65 -10.30 4.53
N ARG A 95 -15.56 -10.70 3.64
CA ARG A 95 -16.94 -10.17 3.58
C ARG A 95 -17.66 -10.35 4.91
N GLN A 96 -17.58 -11.55 5.51
CA GLN A 96 -18.20 -11.81 6.81
C GLN A 96 -17.61 -10.94 7.93
N LYS A 97 -16.28 -10.81 7.97
CA LYS A 97 -15.59 -10.00 8.99
C LYS A 97 -15.82 -8.50 8.82
N PHE A 98 -15.96 -8.04 7.58
CA PHE A 98 -16.16 -6.62 7.26
C PHE A 98 -17.62 -6.18 7.39
N LYS A 99 -18.59 -7.11 7.37
CA LYS A 99 -20.03 -6.82 7.43
C LYS A 99 -20.46 -5.78 8.49
N PRO A 100 -19.94 -5.78 9.74
CA PRO A 100 -20.33 -4.77 10.74
C PRO A 100 -19.88 -3.34 10.43
N PHE A 101 -18.94 -3.16 9.50
CA PHE A 101 -18.36 -1.88 9.11
C PHE A 101 -18.83 -1.41 7.72
N ASP A 102 -19.60 -2.26 7.03
CA ASP A 102 -20.09 -1.97 5.68
C ASP A 102 -21.35 -1.11 5.74
N PHE A 103 -21.18 0.19 5.56
CA PHE A 103 -22.28 1.16 5.51
C PHE A 103 -23.09 1.11 4.20
N THR A 104 -22.66 0.29 3.21
CA THR A 104 -23.38 0.08 1.94
C THR A 104 -24.17 -1.24 1.92
N ALA A 105 -24.03 -2.05 2.97
CA ALA A 105 -24.83 -3.26 3.13
C ALA A 105 -26.24 -2.90 3.62
N ASP A 106 -27.14 -2.59 2.70
CA ASP A 106 -28.55 -2.39 3.01
C ASP A 106 -29.11 -3.64 3.72
N VAL A 107 -29.73 -3.43 4.89
CA VAL A 107 -30.21 -4.47 5.81
C VAL A 107 -31.48 -5.21 5.33
N ASP A 108 -31.95 -4.95 4.11
CA ASP A 108 -33.31 -5.35 3.68
C ASP A 108 -33.36 -6.31 2.47
N SER A 109 -32.25 -6.96 2.06
CA SER A 109 -32.27 -7.85 0.88
C SER A 109 -32.42 -9.36 1.17
N ASP A 110 -32.71 -9.77 2.41
CA ASP A 110 -32.96 -11.17 2.79
C ASP A 110 -34.44 -11.42 3.16
N SER A 111 -35.37 -10.93 2.33
CA SER A 111 -36.79 -11.33 2.38
C SER A 111 -37.16 -12.04 1.08
N ASP A 112 -36.88 -13.35 1.02
CA ASP A 112 -37.58 -14.32 0.17
C ASP A 112 -38.62 -15.06 1.03
#